data_AF-A0A8T3ADN5-F1
#
_entry.id   AF-A0A8T3ADN5-F1
#
_cell.length_a   1.000
_cell.length_b   1.000
_cell.length_c   1.000
_cell.angle_alpha   90.00
_cell.angle_beta   90.00
_cell.angle_gamma   90.00
#
_symmetry.space_group_name_H-M   'P 1'
#
loop_
_entity.id
_entity.type
_entity.pdbx_description
1 polymer ?
#
loop_
_entity_poly.entity_id
_entity_poly.type
_entity_poly.pdbx_seq_one_letter_code
_entity_poly.pdbx_strand_id
1 'polypeptide(L)'
;MASIRYKALVLFSIASICVSLLSLLSCHLLPSYAPLDPVLPLPSEISGRRLKAGGDDSVGTRWAIPIAGSSGCGNYRHQWDDCLSSQSDVDLVDYWNEFLNSPEGSSKKLDAQKELLDILTHRVHVDNSLNLIGKLLFGSEKGIQVLSAVQKTGQPLVDDCACLSSMIRIFETHCGSLSEYGMKHTRSFANICNAGISNKIMTKVSAEVCSQIPSTRWSSLHRGFSV
;
A
#
# COMPACT_ATOMS: atom_id res chain seq x y z
N MET A 1 4.78 -41.78 -57.00
CA MET A 1 5.31 -40.46 -56.59
C MET A 1 4.26 -39.46 -56.11
N ALA A 2 3.02 -39.44 -56.65
CA ALA A 2 1.98 -38.49 -56.25
C ALA A 2 1.48 -38.64 -54.80
N SER A 3 1.33 -39.87 -54.30
CA SER A 3 0.83 -40.15 -52.93
C SER A 3 1.77 -39.63 -51.82
N ILE A 4 3.09 -39.65 -52.06
CA ILE A 4 4.09 -39.15 -51.09
C ILE A 4 4.07 -37.63 -51.04
N ARG A 5 3.92 -36.97 -52.20
CA ARG A 5 3.78 -35.51 -52.28
C ARG A 5 2.48 -35.03 -51.61
N TYR A 6 1.39 -35.77 -51.77
CA TYR A 6 0.13 -35.47 -51.08
C TYR A 6 0.25 -35.62 -49.56
N LYS A 7 0.88 -36.70 -49.07
CA LYS A 7 1.15 -36.88 -47.63
C LYS A 7 2.06 -35.77 -47.07
N ALA A 8 3.09 -35.37 -47.80
CA ALA A 8 3.94 -34.25 -47.41
C ALA A 8 3.17 -32.92 -47.36
N LEU A 9 2.36 -32.61 -48.39
CA LEU A 9 1.51 -31.41 -48.42
C LEU A 9 0.52 -31.37 -47.25
N VAL A 10 -0.13 -32.50 -46.95
CA VAL A 10 -1.07 -32.60 -45.81
C VAL A 10 -0.34 -32.41 -44.48
N LEU A 11 0.85 -32.99 -44.31
CA LEU A 11 1.66 -32.80 -43.10
C LEU A 11 2.12 -31.35 -42.93
N PHE A 12 2.52 -30.67 -44.00
CA PHE A 12 2.87 -29.25 -43.97
C PHE A 12 1.66 -28.36 -43.62
N SER A 13 0.48 -28.65 -44.16
CA SER A 13 -0.75 -27.94 -43.79
C SER A 13 -1.14 -28.15 -42.34
N ILE A 14 -1.06 -29.38 -41.81
CA ILE A 14 -1.36 -29.67 -40.41
C ILE A 14 -0.36 -28.96 -39.48
N ALA A 15 0.94 -29.01 -39.80
CA ALA A 15 1.96 -28.31 -39.02
C ALA A 15 1.73 -26.79 -39.00
N SER A 16 1.38 -26.19 -40.14
CA SER A 16 1.06 -24.77 -40.23
C SER A 16 -0.16 -24.39 -39.38
N ILE A 17 -1.22 -25.20 -39.43
CA ILE A 17 -2.43 -24.97 -38.65
C ILE A 17 -2.14 -25.11 -37.14
N CYS A 18 -1.34 -26.09 -36.73
CA CYS A 18 -0.93 -26.26 -35.33
C CYS A 18 -0.10 -25.09 -34.80
N VAL A 19 0.84 -24.55 -35.59
CA VAL A 19 1.64 -23.38 -35.20
C VAL A 19 0.76 -22.14 -35.05
N SER A 20 -0.20 -21.94 -35.96
CA SER A 20 -1.18 -20.84 -35.86
C SER A 20 -2.07 -21.00 -34.61
N LEU A 21 -2.58 -22.19 -34.32
CA LEU A 21 -3.38 -22.45 -33.12
C LEU A 21 -2.59 -22.27 -31.82
N LEU A 22 -1.33 -22.71 -31.76
CA LEU A 22 -0.44 -22.51 -30.61
C LEU A 22 -0.12 -21.03 -30.36
N SER A 23 0.06 -20.24 -31.43
CA SER A 23 0.25 -18.79 -31.33
C SER A 23 -1.01 -18.07 -30.83
N LEU A 24 -2.20 -18.51 -31.25
CA LEU A 24 -3.49 -17.97 -30.77
C LEU A 24 -3.79 -18.37 -29.32
N LEU A 25 -3.40 -19.59 -28.89
CA LEU A 25 -3.54 -20.02 -27.50
C LEU A 25 -2.65 -19.21 -26.55
N SER A 26 -1.52 -18.69 -27.05
CA SER A 26 -0.61 -17.81 -26.33
C SER A 26 -1.16 -16.37 -26.20
N CYS A 27 -2.02 -15.93 -27.12
CA CYS A 27 -2.73 -14.65 -27.02
C CYS A 27 -3.80 -14.63 -25.91
N HIS A 28 -4.31 -15.78 -25.48
CA HIS A 28 -5.27 -15.87 -24.37
C HIS A 28 -4.63 -16.01 -22.98
N LEU A 29 -3.30 -16.11 -22.90
CA LEU A 29 -2.53 -16.27 -21.66
C LEU A 29 -1.64 -15.07 -21.33
N LEU A 30 -1.73 -13.97 -22.08
CA LEU A 30 -1.27 -12.69 -21.57
C LEU A 30 -2.31 -12.19 -20.57
N PRO A 31 -1.95 -12.01 -19.28
CA PRO A 31 -2.76 -11.19 -18.40
C PRO A 31 -2.94 -9.87 -19.13
N SER A 32 -4.20 -9.45 -19.30
CA SER A 32 -4.50 -8.05 -19.58
C SER A 32 -3.70 -7.22 -18.58
N TYR A 33 -2.58 -6.65 -19.03
CA TYR A 33 -2.00 -5.49 -18.38
C TYR A 33 -3.08 -4.44 -18.51
N ALA A 34 -3.94 -4.36 -17.49
CA ALA A 34 -4.77 -3.21 -17.28
C ALA A 34 -3.82 -2.00 -17.34
N PRO A 35 -4.07 -1.02 -18.23
CA PRO A 35 -3.48 0.29 -18.05
C PRO A 35 -3.79 0.70 -16.61
N LEU A 36 -2.76 1.01 -15.83
CA LEU A 36 -2.92 1.78 -14.61
C LEU A 36 -3.60 3.08 -15.03
N ASP A 37 -4.91 3.17 -14.88
CA ASP A 37 -5.62 4.44 -14.90
C ASP A 37 -5.09 5.26 -13.72
N PRO A 38 -4.32 6.34 -13.94
CA PRO A 38 -3.99 7.25 -12.88
C PRO A 38 -5.20 8.16 -12.71
N VAL A 39 -6.21 7.72 -11.96
CA VAL A 39 -7.17 8.67 -11.37
C VAL A 39 -6.50 9.28 -10.16
N LEU A 40 -5.51 10.14 -10.42
CA LEU A 40 -5.12 11.23 -9.53
C LEU A 40 -6.04 12.40 -9.91
N PRO A 41 -7.01 12.79 -9.05
CA PRO A 41 -7.80 13.98 -9.30
C PRO A 41 -6.89 15.20 -9.42
N LEU A 42 -7.03 15.96 -10.50
CA LEU A 42 -6.28 17.19 -10.71
C LEU A 42 -6.69 18.27 -9.68
N PRO A 43 -5.74 18.99 -9.04
CA PRO A 43 -6.02 19.96 -7.97
C PRO A 43 -6.75 21.25 -8.36
N SER A 44 -7.25 21.41 -9.59
CA SER A 44 -7.93 22.65 -10.01
C SER A 44 -9.21 22.97 -9.21
N GLU A 45 -9.71 22.03 -8.41
CA GLU A 45 -10.90 22.15 -7.56
C GLU A 45 -10.59 22.59 -6.09
N ILE A 46 -9.32 22.67 -5.67
CA ILE A 46 -8.94 22.94 -4.26
C ILE A 46 -8.46 24.40 -4.04
N SER A 47 -8.65 25.28 -5.03
CA SER A 47 -8.21 26.68 -5.01
C SER A 47 -9.02 27.58 -4.07
N GLY A 48 -8.93 27.35 -2.75
CA GLY A 48 -9.72 28.11 -1.78
C GLY A 48 -9.14 28.31 -0.38
N ARG A 49 -8.01 27.71 0.01
CA ARG A 49 -7.46 27.92 1.37
C ARG A 49 -5.94 28.03 1.40
N ARG A 50 -5.48 29.28 1.36
CA ARG A 50 -4.12 29.70 1.71
C ARG A 50 -3.92 29.51 3.21
N LEU A 51 -3.04 28.60 3.64
CA LEU A 51 -2.43 28.62 4.96
C LEU A 51 -0.91 28.48 4.80
N LYS A 52 -0.19 29.46 5.35
CA LYS A 52 1.27 29.49 5.44
C LYS A 52 1.73 28.63 6.62
N ALA A 53 2.73 27.79 6.40
CA ALA A 53 3.73 27.37 7.39
C ALA A 53 5.01 27.09 6.57
N GLY A 54 6.19 27.62 6.84
CA GLY A 54 6.85 27.81 8.13
C GLY A 54 7.78 26.62 8.34
N GLY A 55 8.96 26.63 7.69
CA GLY A 55 9.90 25.51 7.73
C GLY A 55 10.69 25.45 9.04
N ASP A 56 10.92 24.23 9.53
CA ASP A 56 12.22 23.72 9.99
C ASP A 56 12.10 22.22 10.35
N ASP A 57 13.09 21.45 9.91
CA ASP A 57 13.58 20.14 10.36
C ASP A 57 12.62 19.08 10.94
N SER A 58 12.27 18.09 10.10
CA SER A 58 12.43 16.63 10.28
C SER A 58 12.49 16.00 11.70
N VAL A 59 11.72 16.48 12.67
CA VAL A 59 11.48 15.77 13.94
C VAL A 59 10.42 14.72 13.68
N GLY A 60 10.82 13.45 13.64
CA GLY A 60 9.86 12.34 13.60
C GLY A 60 8.96 12.40 14.82
N THR A 61 7.69 12.75 14.62
CA THR A 61 6.66 12.76 15.65
C THR A 61 6.48 11.33 16.14
N ARG A 62 7.09 11.01 17.28
CA ARG A 62 6.73 9.82 18.05
C ARG A 62 5.28 10.05 18.47
N TRP A 63 4.35 9.36 17.83
CA TRP A 63 2.96 9.36 18.26
C TRP A 63 2.92 8.79 19.68
N ALA A 64 2.76 9.66 20.67
CA ALA A 64 2.50 9.24 22.02
C ALA A 64 1.10 8.66 22.03
N ILE A 65 1.00 7.33 22.03
CA ILE A 65 -0.16 6.67 22.62
C ILE A 65 -0.19 7.21 24.06
N PRO A 66 -1.22 7.96 24.50
CA PRO A 66 -1.25 8.46 25.85
C PRO A 66 -1.40 7.24 26.78
N ILE A 67 -0.29 6.71 27.27
CA ILE A 67 -0.29 5.73 28.35
C ILE A 67 -0.46 6.50 29.66
N ALA A 68 -1.64 7.09 29.81
CA ALA A 68 -2.11 7.62 31.08
C ALA A 68 -3.10 6.61 31.65
N GLY A 69 -2.59 5.62 32.37
CA GLY A 69 -3.31 4.92 33.44
C GLY A 69 -4.70 4.33 33.16
N SER A 70 -5.03 3.94 31.92
CA SER A 70 -6.27 3.19 31.64
C SER A 70 -5.94 1.91 30.88
N SER A 71 -6.41 0.79 31.39
CA SER A 71 -6.22 -0.56 30.87
C SER A 71 -7.07 -0.86 29.62
N GLY A 72 -7.28 0.12 28.72
CA GLY A 72 -8.13 -0.05 27.54
C GLY A 72 -7.90 0.96 26.42
N CYS A 73 -8.22 0.54 25.19
CA CYS A 73 -8.06 1.31 23.94
C CYS A 73 -9.26 2.23 23.65
N GLY A 74 -10.10 2.49 24.66
CA GLY A 74 -11.37 3.19 24.54
C GLY A 74 -11.29 4.65 24.06
N ASN A 75 -10.08 5.18 23.85
CA ASN A 75 -9.86 6.54 23.37
C ASN A 75 -9.38 6.65 21.92
N TYR A 76 -9.28 5.55 21.15
CA TYR A 76 -9.12 5.63 19.69
C TYR A 76 -10.40 6.20 19.09
N ARG A 77 -10.50 7.52 19.11
CA ARG A 77 -11.65 8.26 18.59
C ARG A 77 -11.69 8.02 17.07
N HIS A 78 -12.84 7.56 16.59
CA HIS A 78 -13.16 7.30 15.17
C HIS A 78 -12.78 8.44 14.19
N GLN A 79 -12.52 9.65 14.69
CA GLN A 79 -12.10 10.83 13.92
C GLN A 79 -10.63 10.80 13.43
N TRP A 80 -9.75 9.94 13.99
CA TRP A 80 -8.32 10.06 13.70
C TRP A 80 -7.90 9.55 12.32
N ASP A 81 -8.49 8.48 11.79
CA ASP A 81 -8.07 7.91 10.50
C ASP A 81 -8.41 8.84 9.30
N ASP A 82 -9.57 9.48 9.34
CA ASP A 82 -10.02 10.43 8.30
C ASP A 82 -9.17 11.70 8.31
N CYS A 83 -8.74 12.16 9.49
CA CYS A 83 -7.88 13.33 9.60
C CYS A 83 -6.43 13.01 9.18
N LEU A 84 -5.87 11.87 9.61
CA LEU A 84 -4.49 11.47 9.26
C LEU A 84 -4.32 11.21 7.75
N SER A 85 -5.32 10.60 7.10
CA SER A 85 -5.29 10.43 5.64
C SER A 85 -5.27 11.79 4.93
N SER A 86 -6.15 12.71 5.33
CA SER A 86 -6.18 14.06 4.75
C SER A 86 -4.90 14.87 5.00
N GLN A 87 -4.29 14.76 6.19
CA GLN A 87 -3.03 15.45 6.53
C GLN A 87 -1.87 14.89 5.72
N SER A 88 -1.80 13.55 5.58
CA SER A 88 -0.79 12.92 4.73
C SER A 88 -0.92 13.35 3.27
N ASP A 89 -2.14 13.56 2.77
CA ASP A 89 -2.34 14.03 1.40
C ASP A 89 -1.88 15.48 1.19
N VAL A 90 -1.91 16.32 2.24
CA VAL A 90 -1.32 17.67 2.20
C VAL A 90 0.19 17.61 2.00
N ASP A 91 0.90 16.76 2.74
CA ASP A 91 2.36 16.64 2.60
C ASP A 91 2.77 16.26 1.18
N LEU A 92 2.02 15.35 0.54
CA LEU A 92 2.32 14.92 -0.83
C LEU A 92 2.18 16.06 -1.85
N VAL A 93 1.19 16.94 -1.65
CA VAL A 93 0.98 18.11 -2.51
C VAL A 93 2.18 19.05 -2.46
N ASP A 94 2.80 19.22 -1.29
CA ASP A 94 3.98 20.08 -1.15
C ASP A 94 5.18 19.54 -1.94
N TYR A 95 5.49 18.24 -1.82
CA TYR A 95 6.54 17.61 -2.63
C TYR A 95 6.26 17.70 -4.14
N TRP A 96 5.00 17.51 -4.54
CA TRP A 96 4.61 17.64 -5.94
C TRP A 96 4.80 19.07 -6.46
N ASN A 97 4.39 20.06 -5.67
CA ASN A 97 4.59 21.48 -6.01
C ASN A 97 6.07 21.84 -6.09
N GLU A 98 6.91 21.32 -5.20
CA GLU A 98 8.36 21.54 -5.28
C GLU A 98 8.96 20.97 -6.58
N PHE A 99 8.56 19.75 -6.97
CA PHE A 99 8.98 19.16 -8.24
C PHE A 99 8.53 20.00 -9.45
N LEU A 100 7.26 20.41 -9.50
CA LEU A 100 6.70 21.18 -10.61
C LEU A 100 7.37 22.55 -10.76
N ASN A 101 7.58 23.25 -9.64
CA ASN A 101 8.12 24.61 -9.64
C ASN A 101 9.65 24.65 -9.77
N SER A 102 10.32 23.50 -9.72
CA SER A 102 11.77 23.42 -9.89
C SER A 102 12.18 23.58 -11.36
N PRO A 103 13.28 24.32 -11.65
CA PRO A 103 13.74 24.54 -13.03
C PRO A 103 14.11 23.25 -13.74
N GLU A 104 13.76 23.13 -15.03
CA GLU A 104 14.10 21.96 -15.82
C GLU A 104 15.61 21.75 -15.96
N GLY A 105 16.03 20.48 -15.90
CA GLY A 105 17.44 20.09 -15.96
C GLY A 105 18.28 20.48 -14.74
N SER A 106 17.70 21.09 -13.71
CA SER A 106 18.41 21.41 -12.47
C SER A 106 18.58 20.18 -11.57
N SER A 107 19.68 20.14 -10.80
CA SER A 107 19.86 19.12 -9.75
C SER A 107 18.72 19.16 -8.74
N LYS A 108 18.23 20.36 -8.39
CA LYS A 108 17.09 20.54 -7.50
C LYS A 108 15.84 19.80 -7.99
N LYS A 109 15.54 19.85 -9.29
CA LYS A 109 14.39 19.14 -9.84
C LYS A 109 14.56 17.63 -9.79
N LEU A 110 15.79 17.13 -10.03
CA LEU A 110 16.11 15.71 -9.91
C LEU A 110 16.00 15.22 -8.46
N ASP A 111 16.47 16.02 -7.49
CA ASP A 111 16.37 15.70 -6.07
C ASP A 111 14.90 15.70 -5.61
N ALA A 112 14.12 16.73 -5.97
CA ALA A 112 12.70 16.79 -5.69
C ALA A 112 11.91 15.63 -6.33
N GLN A 113 12.27 15.25 -7.57
CA GLN A 113 11.70 14.08 -8.24
C GLN A 113 11.99 12.79 -7.48
N LYS A 114 13.23 12.62 -7.01
CA LYS A 114 13.65 11.45 -6.24
C LYS A 114 12.90 11.37 -4.90
N GLU A 115 12.79 12.47 -4.17
CA GLU A 115 12.07 12.50 -2.90
C GLU A 115 10.58 12.18 -3.07
N LEU A 116 9.95 12.77 -4.08
CA LEU A 116 8.56 12.48 -4.44
C LEU A 116 8.37 10.98 -4.78
N LEU A 117 9.29 10.41 -5.56
CA LEU A 117 9.26 8.99 -5.90
C LEU A 117 9.44 8.10 -4.66
N ASP A 118 10.33 8.45 -3.74
CA ASP A 118 10.53 7.71 -2.50
C ASP A 118 9.27 7.69 -1.63
N ILE A 119 8.56 8.82 -1.54
CA ILE A 119 7.29 8.93 -0.80
C ILE A 119 6.22 8.09 -1.48
N LEU A 120 6.03 8.24 -2.79
CA LEU A 120 5.02 7.48 -3.53
C LEU A 120 5.28 5.97 -3.44
N THR A 121 6.54 5.55 -3.59
CA THR A 121 6.94 4.14 -3.47
C THR A 121 6.60 3.59 -2.09
N HIS A 122 6.89 4.35 -1.03
CA HIS A 122 6.54 3.96 0.33
C HIS A 122 5.03 3.84 0.53
N ARG A 123 4.25 4.82 0.07
CA ARG A 123 2.78 4.82 0.20
C ARG A 123 2.14 3.63 -0.50
N VAL A 124 2.52 3.41 -1.75
CA VAL A 124 2.07 2.28 -2.57
C VAL A 124 2.44 0.95 -1.90
N HIS A 125 3.66 0.84 -1.37
CA HIS A 125 4.11 -0.35 -0.65
C HIS A 125 3.25 -0.64 0.58
N VAL A 126 3.02 0.34 1.45
CA VAL A 126 2.24 0.17 2.68
C VAL A 126 0.79 -0.24 2.35
N ASP A 127 0.14 0.46 1.41
CA ASP A 127 -1.24 0.18 1.00
C ASP A 127 -1.38 -1.22 0.38
N ASN A 128 -0.49 -1.56 -0.56
CA ASN A 128 -0.55 -2.84 -1.25
C ASN A 128 -0.23 -4.00 -0.31
N SER A 129 0.78 -3.84 0.55
CA SER A 129 1.17 -4.88 1.50
C SER A 129 0.02 -5.21 2.44
N LEU A 130 -0.62 -4.21 3.04
CA LEU A 130 -1.72 -4.46 3.96
C LEU A 130 -2.95 -5.05 3.26
N ASN A 131 -3.27 -4.58 2.06
CA ASN A 131 -4.35 -5.14 1.26
C ASN A 131 -4.08 -6.63 0.93
N LEU A 132 -2.86 -6.98 0.52
CA LEU A 132 -2.48 -8.36 0.24
C LEU A 132 -2.52 -9.23 1.50
N ILE A 133 -2.07 -8.71 2.64
CA ILE A 133 -2.20 -9.39 3.93
C ILE A 133 -3.67 -9.69 4.23
N GLY A 134 -4.58 -8.71 4.11
CA GLY A 134 -6.00 -8.93 4.32
C GLY A 134 -6.59 -9.99 3.39
N LYS A 135 -6.19 -9.99 2.11
CA LYS A 135 -6.62 -11.00 1.13
C LYS A 135 -6.12 -12.39 1.49
N LEU A 136 -4.90 -12.54 1.97
CA LEU A 136 -4.35 -13.83 2.41
C LEU A 136 -4.96 -14.33 3.72
N LEU A 137 -5.31 -13.42 4.64
CA LEU A 137 -5.92 -13.77 5.92
C LEU A 137 -7.40 -14.19 5.78
N PHE A 138 -8.17 -13.49 4.93
CA PHE A 138 -9.63 -13.61 4.92
C PHE A 138 -10.22 -13.97 3.55
N GLY A 139 -9.42 -14.01 2.49
CA GLY A 139 -9.86 -14.17 1.10
C GLY A 139 -10.01 -12.84 0.37
N SER A 140 -10.06 -12.87 -0.97
CA SER A 140 -9.94 -11.65 -1.79
C SER A 140 -11.04 -10.61 -1.54
N GLU A 141 -12.29 -11.04 -1.45
CA GLU A 141 -13.44 -10.14 -1.25
C GLU A 141 -13.60 -9.76 0.22
N LYS A 142 -13.63 -10.77 1.10
CA LYS A 142 -13.81 -10.58 2.54
C LYS A 142 -12.64 -9.83 3.18
N GLY A 143 -11.43 -9.97 2.66
CA GLY A 143 -10.25 -9.24 3.13
C GLY A 143 -10.44 -7.73 3.09
N ILE A 144 -10.89 -7.21 1.95
CA ILE A 144 -11.15 -5.77 1.80
C ILE A 144 -12.27 -5.34 2.76
N GLN A 145 -13.36 -6.11 2.83
CA GLN A 145 -14.50 -5.81 3.70
C GLN A 145 -14.10 -5.75 5.19
N VAL A 146 -13.27 -6.69 5.65
CA VAL A 146 -12.77 -6.72 7.02
C VAL A 146 -11.83 -5.55 7.29
N LEU A 147 -10.86 -5.28 6.41
CA LEU A 147 -9.91 -4.18 6.62
C LEU A 147 -10.61 -2.82 6.67
N SER A 148 -11.58 -2.57 5.79
CA SER A 148 -12.29 -1.29 5.71
C SER A 148 -13.46 -1.16 6.68
N ALA A 149 -13.79 -2.19 7.47
CA ALA A 149 -14.94 -2.16 8.35
C ALA A 149 -14.85 -1.02 9.37
N VAL A 150 -15.92 -0.25 9.48
CA VAL A 150 -16.08 0.80 10.49
C VAL A 150 -16.93 0.24 11.61
N GLN A 151 -16.48 0.40 12.85
CA GLN A 151 -17.28 -0.03 14.00
C GLN A 151 -18.53 0.83 14.20
N LYS A 152 -19.50 0.29 14.92
CA LYS A 152 -20.70 1.03 15.31
C LYS A 152 -20.31 2.21 16.20
N THR A 153 -21.01 3.32 16.03
CA THR A 153 -20.83 4.52 16.86
C THR A 153 -20.95 4.16 18.34
N GLY A 154 -19.95 4.53 19.13
CA GLY A 154 -19.89 4.25 20.57
C GLY A 154 -19.15 2.95 20.95
N GLN A 155 -18.72 2.14 19.99
CA GLN A 155 -17.83 0.99 20.25
C GLN A 155 -16.35 1.38 20.15
N PRO A 156 -15.45 0.76 20.94
CA PRO A 156 -14.02 1.04 20.92
C PRO A 156 -13.33 0.38 19.72
N LEU A 157 -12.49 1.14 18.99
CA LEU A 157 -11.81 0.67 17.76
C LEU A 157 -11.17 -0.72 17.89
N VAL A 158 -10.58 -1.01 19.06
CA VAL A 158 -10.08 -2.34 19.41
C VAL A 158 -10.38 -2.65 20.88
N ASP A 159 -10.77 -3.89 21.17
CA ASP A 159 -10.97 -4.35 22.54
C ASP A 159 -9.64 -4.73 23.22
N ASP A 160 -8.70 -5.33 22.47
CA ASP A 160 -7.37 -5.72 22.93
C ASP A 160 -6.26 -4.82 22.35
N CYS A 161 -5.78 -3.89 23.18
CA CYS A 161 -4.65 -3.02 22.82
C CYS A 161 -3.34 -3.74 22.57
N ALA A 162 -3.05 -4.79 23.33
CA ALA A 162 -1.80 -5.52 23.21
C ALA A 162 -1.74 -6.26 21.88
N CYS A 163 -2.89 -6.77 21.43
CA CYS A 163 -3.07 -7.34 20.11
C CYS A 163 -2.89 -6.29 19.00
N LEU A 164 -3.50 -5.11 19.09
CA LEU A 164 -3.28 -4.03 18.11
C LEU A 164 -1.79 -3.68 17.96
N SER A 165 -1.11 -3.40 19.07
CA SER A 165 0.33 -3.08 19.05
C SER A 165 1.17 -4.22 18.50
N SER A 166 0.78 -5.47 18.77
CA SER A 166 1.47 -6.66 18.22
C SER A 166 1.30 -6.74 16.71
N MET A 167 0.09 -6.52 16.18
CA MET A 167 -0.15 -6.56 14.73
C MET A 167 0.66 -5.49 13.99
N ILE A 168 0.72 -4.27 14.53
CA ILE A 168 1.52 -3.18 13.98
C ILE A 168 3.01 -3.53 14.00
N ARG A 169 3.54 -4.02 15.13
CA ARG A 169 4.95 -4.41 15.24
C ARG A 169 5.34 -5.55 14.31
N ILE A 170 4.47 -6.54 14.14
CA ILE A 170 4.70 -7.64 13.21
C ILE A 170 4.75 -7.13 11.78
N PHE A 171 3.81 -6.27 11.39
CA PHE A 171 3.84 -5.62 10.08
C PHE A 171 5.14 -4.86 9.87
N GLU A 172 5.52 -3.98 10.81
CA GLU A 172 6.72 -3.16 10.65
C GLU A 172 8.00 -3.98 10.60
N THR A 173 8.05 -5.11 11.31
CA THR A 173 9.19 -6.03 11.30
C THR A 173 9.42 -6.65 9.92
N HIS A 174 8.35 -6.95 9.17
CA HIS A 174 8.44 -7.63 7.88
C HIS A 174 8.31 -6.70 6.67
N CYS A 175 7.58 -5.60 6.81
CA CYS A 175 7.22 -4.70 5.74
C CYS A 175 7.90 -3.33 5.84
N GLY A 176 8.65 -3.06 6.91
CA GLY A 176 9.25 -1.75 7.16
C GLY A 176 8.29 -0.79 7.88
N SER A 177 8.80 0.38 8.26
CA SER A 177 8.04 1.36 9.06
C SER A 177 6.71 1.74 8.41
N LEU A 178 5.69 2.04 9.21
CA LEU A 178 4.44 2.62 8.69
C LEU A 178 4.59 4.10 8.34
N SER A 179 5.56 4.80 8.95
CA SER A 179 5.64 6.27 8.95
C SER A 179 4.32 6.94 9.42
N GLU A 180 4.23 8.27 9.29
CA GLU A 180 2.98 8.99 9.56
C GLU A 180 1.85 8.56 8.62
N TYR A 181 2.17 8.31 7.36
CA TYR A 181 1.20 7.88 6.35
C TYR A 181 0.48 6.58 6.73
N GLY A 182 1.24 5.55 7.10
CA GLY A 182 0.72 4.22 7.35
C GLY A 182 -0.13 4.11 8.60
N MET A 183 -0.09 5.10 9.50
CA MET A 183 -0.97 5.14 10.68
C MET A 183 -2.44 5.29 10.31
N LYS A 184 -2.77 5.74 9.07
CA LYS A 184 -4.15 5.67 8.54
C LYS A 184 -4.74 4.26 8.53
N HIS A 185 -3.88 3.22 8.58
CA HIS A 185 -4.27 1.82 8.59
C HIS A 185 -4.46 1.24 10.00
N THR A 186 -4.42 2.06 11.05
CA THR A 186 -4.63 1.60 12.43
C THR A 186 -5.94 0.83 12.59
N ARG A 187 -7.02 1.30 11.96
CA ARG A 187 -8.31 0.60 11.91
C ARG A 187 -8.23 -0.78 11.27
N SER A 188 -7.50 -0.92 10.17
CA SER A 188 -7.29 -2.19 9.50
C SER A 188 -6.61 -3.22 10.42
N PHE A 189 -5.58 -2.80 11.16
CA PHE A 189 -4.92 -3.65 12.17
C PHE A 189 -5.84 -4.00 13.33
N ALA A 190 -6.65 -3.04 13.79
CA ALA A 190 -7.67 -3.29 14.81
C ALA A 190 -8.70 -4.31 14.34
N ASN A 191 -9.15 -4.25 13.09
CA ASN A 191 -10.08 -5.21 12.52
C ASN A 191 -9.48 -6.62 12.40
N ILE A 192 -8.20 -6.74 12.02
CA ILE A 192 -7.45 -8.01 12.04
C ILE A 192 -7.43 -8.59 13.47
N CYS A 193 -7.17 -7.74 14.45
CA CYS A 193 -7.15 -8.12 15.86
C CYS A 193 -8.53 -8.60 16.35
N ASN A 194 -9.58 -7.81 16.08
CA ASN A 194 -10.96 -8.14 16.45
C ASN A 194 -11.47 -9.42 15.75
N ALA A 195 -10.91 -9.78 14.59
CA ALA A 195 -11.18 -11.03 13.91
C ALA A 195 -10.47 -12.26 14.53
N GLY A 196 -9.69 -12.07 15.61
CA GLY A 196 -9.04 -13.15 16.34
C GLY A 196 -7.82 -13.75 15.65
N ILE A 197 -7.18 -13.01 14.73
CA ILE A 197 -5.96 -13.47 14.07
C ILE A 197 -4.82 -13.53 15.08
N SER A 198 -4.13 -14.68 15.15
CA SER A 198 -2.98 -14.83 16.04
C SER A 198 -1.71 -14.20 15.46
N ASN A 199 -0.82 -13.74 16.34
CA ASN A 199 0.50 -13.21 15.99
C ASN A 199 1.27 -14.14 15.04
N LYS A 200 1.22 -15.47 15.27
CA LYS A 200 1.91 -16.46 14.43
C LYS A 200 1.43 -16.45 12.99
N ILE A 201 0.12 -16.29 12.77
CA ILE A 201 -0.46 -16.24 11.43
C ILE A 201 -0.06 -14.91 10.76
N MET A 202 -0.19 -13.79 11.47
CA MET A 202 0.21 -12.48 10.97
C MET A 202 1.69 -12.47 10.57
N THR A 203 2.59 -12.99 11.41
CA THR A 203 4.03 -13.11 11.11
C THR A 203 4.28 -13.88 9.82
N LYS A 204 3.64 -15.04 9.64
CA LYS A 204 3.82 -15.85 8.44
C LYS A 204 3.35 -15.11 7.19
N VAL A 205 2.15 -14.52 7.24
CA VAL A 205 1.54 -13.83 6.09
C VAL A 205 2.32 -12.56 5.76
N SER A 206 2.73 -11.76 6.75
CA SER A 206 3.54 -10.56 6.52
C SER A 206 4.91 -10.90 5.93
N ALA A 207 5.56 -11.97 6.36
CA ALA A 207 6.83 -12.43 5.77
C ALA A 207 6.66 -12.92 4.32
N GLU A 208 5.52 -13.51 3.98
CA GLU A 208 5.20 -13.95 2.62
C GLU A 208 4.93 -12.77 1.69
N VAL A 209 4.16 -11.77 2.14
CA VAL A 209 3.81 -10.58 1.35
C VAL A 209 5.02 -9.67 1.16
N CYS A 210 5.80 -9.45 2.21
CA CYS A 210 6.87 -8.47 2.23
C CYS A 210 8.24 -9.14 2.05
N SER A 211 8.41 -9.86 0.94
CA SER A 211 9.68 -10.49 0.58
C SER A 211 10.78 -9.49 0.22
N GLN A 212 10.39 -8.28 -0.17
CA GLN A 212 11.27 -7.14 -0.45
C GLN A 212 10.70 -5.89 0.20
N ILE A 213 11.46 -5.29 1.12
CA ILE A 213 11.13 -4.00 1.71
C ILE A 213 11.75 -2.91 0.82
N PRO A 214 10.99 -1.88 0.39
CA PRO A 214 11.56 -0.78 -0.36
C PRO A 214 12.69 -0.12 0.43
N SER A 215 13.85 0.06 -0.21
CA SER A 215 15.01 0.72 0.39
C SER A 215 14.86 2.26 0.40
N THR A 216 13.72 2.76 0.86
CA THR A 216 13.45 4.19 0.98
C THR A 216 13.68 4.64 2.42
N ARG A 217 13.98 5.93 2.63
CA ARG A 217 14.15 6.48 4.00
C ARG A 217 12.89 6.33 4.87
N TRP A 218 11.73 6.22 4.23
CA TRP A 218 10.42 6.14 4.88
C TRP A 218 10.08 4.74 5.37
N SER A 219 10.58 3.69 4.70
CA SER A 219 10.41 2.30 5.13
C SER A 219 11.42 1.87 6.20
N SER A 220 12.39 2.73 6.53
CA SER A 220 13.47 2.42 7.49
C SER A 220 12.99 2.37 8.94
N LEU A 221 13.41 1.33 9.66
CA LEU A 221 13.19 1.17 11.11
C LEU A 221 14.26 1.84 11.96
N HIS A 222 15.19 2.62 11.39
CA HIS A 222 16.27 3.25 12.16
C HIS A 222 15.75 4.19 13.27
N ARG A 223 14.54 4.76 13.08
CA ARG A 223 13.86 5.61 14.07
C ARG A 223 12.99 4.84 15.08
N GLY A 224 12.99 3.50 15.00
CA GLY A 224 12.20 2.61 15.84
C GLY A 224 10.84 2.23 15.23
N PHE A 225 10.08 1.45 15.99
CA PHE A 225 8.69 1.08 15.67
C PHE A 225 7.73 2.23 15.97
N SER A 226 6.60 2.26 15.28
CA SER A 226 5.55 3.27 15.44
C SER A 226 4.78 3.15 16.76
N VAL A 227 4.89 2.00 17.47
CA VAL A 227 4.19 1.69 18.74
C VAL A 227 5.08 1.08 19.82
#